data_AF-A0A0D3RQ69-F1
#
_entry.id   AF-A0A0D3RQ69-F1
#
_cell.length_a   1.000
_cell.length_b   1.000
_cell.length_c   1.000
_cell.angle_alpha   90.00
_cell.angle_beta   90.00
_cell.angle_gamma   90.00
#
_symmetry.space_group_name_H-M   'P 1'
#
loop_
_entity.id
_entity.type
_entity.pdbx_description
1 polymer ?
#
loop_
_entity_poly.entity_id
_entity_poly.type
_entity_poly.pdbx_seq_one_letter_code
_entity_poly.pdbx_strand_id
1 'polypeptide(L)'
;MEDTQHIASARGNNIGISRKFAVEVAGFLRGKNLADAKKKMEDVIALKVAVPFKRYHMDLGHKRGPMGPGRFPAKVAKEVLLLLKSAEMNAQNKGLDIDSLYVSHIVANKGNTQMKAGRQRGRHAKRTHIEIVLKEKEKKKKVEKKSEPKEKKTK
;
A
#
# COMPACT_ATOMS: atom_id res chain seq x y z
N MET A 1 23.04 -10.33 -0.50
CA MET A 1 22.02 -9.93 0.49
C MET A 1 21.66 -8.49 0.14
N GLU A 2 20.42 -8.21 -0.26
CA GLU A 2 20.02 -6.83 -0.60
C GLU A 2 20.23 -5.89 0.60
N ASP A 3 20.69 -4.67 0.35
CA ASP A 3 21.10 -3.71 1.37
C ASP A 3 19.97 -3.35 2.33
N THR A 4 20.09 -3.80 3.58
CA THR A 4 19.15 -3.46 4.68
C THR A 4 19.21 -1.99 5.10
N GLN A 5 20.22 -1.26 4.62
CA GLN A 5 20.48 0.14 4.98
C GLN A 5 19.42 1.10 4.41
N HIS A 6 18.94 0.88 3.19
CA HIS A 6 17.97 1.76 2.50
C HIS A 6 16.51 1.29 2.64
N ILE A 7 16.21 0.60 3.74
CA ILE A 7 14.91 -0.05 3.95
C ILE A 7 14.32 0.38 5.29
N ALA A 8 13.05 0.77 5.29
CA ALA A 8 12.25 0.95 6.49
C ALA A 8 11.06 -0.03 6.47
N SER A 9 10.77 -0.67 7.59
CA SER A 9 9.66 -1.64 7.67
C SER A 9 8.77 -1.37 8.87
N ALA A 10 7.51 -1.76 8.74
CA ALA A 10 6.54 -1.78 9.83
C ALA A 10 5.66 -3.03 9.71
N ARG A 11 5.30 -3.61 10.86
CA ARG A 11 4.50 -4.83 10.93
C ARG A 11 3.40 -4.69 11.96
N GLY A 12 2.17 -4.99 11.54
CA GLY A 12 1.02 -5.10 12.41
C GLY A 12 0.61 -6.56 12.57
N ASN A 13 0.62 -7.07 13.79
CA ASN A 13 0.30 -8.46 14.07
C ASN A 13 -1.12 -8.64 14.61
N ASN A 14 -1.81 -9.66 14.11
CA ASN A 14 -3.11 -10.11 14.63
C ASN A 14 -4.20 -9.03 14.68
N ILE A 15 -4.19 -8.11 13.70
CA ILE A 15 -5.11 -6.98 13.56
C ILE A 15 -6.51 -7.49 13.23
N GLY A 16 -7.55 -6.93 13.85
CA GLY A 16 -8.96 -7.33 13.70
C GLY A 16 -9.62 -6.92 12.39
N ILE A 17 -9.02 -7.24 11.24
CA ILE A 17 -9.50 -6.88 9.89
C ILE A 17 -9.63 -8.10 8.98
N SER A 18 -10.30 -7.91 7.84
CA SER A 18 -10.50 -8.97 6.84
C SER A 18 -9.26 -9.17 5.99
N ARG A 19 -8.70 -10.39 5.97
CA ARG A 19 -7.59 -10.76 5.07
C ARG A 19 -7.89 -10.49 3.62
N LYS A 20 -9.09 -10.85 3.16
CA LYS A 20 -9.48 -10.69 1.75
C LYS A 20 -9.37 -9.23 1.32
N PHE A 21 -9.86 -8.32 2.15
CA PHE A 21 -9.83 -6.89 1.83
C PHE A 21 -8.42 -6.30 2.00
N ALA A 22 -7.67 -6.74 3.02
CA ALA A 22 -6.29 -6.36 3.21
C ALA A 22 -5.39 -6.73 2.02
N VAL A 23 -5.61 -7.89 1.40
CA VAL A 23 -4.87 -8.32 0.19
C VAL A 23 -5.14 -7.38 -1.00
N GLU A 24 -6.39 -6.98 -1.22
CA GLU A 24 -6.73 -6.05 -2.32
C GLU A 24 -6.16 -4.65 -2.07
N VAL A 25 -6.24 -4.15 -0.83
CA VAL A 25 -5.62 -2.87 -0.44
C VAL A 25 -4.10 -2.92 -0.59
N ALA A 26 -3.46 -4.03 -0.20
CA ALA A 26 -2.03 -4.23 -0.38
C ALA A 26 -1.63 -4.18 -1.86
N GLY A 27 -2.37 -4.88 -2.72
CA GLY A 27 -2.17 -4.83 -4.17
C GLY A 27 -2.39 -3.43 -4.75
N PHE A 28 -3.34 -2.67 -4.20
CA PHE A 28 -3.58 -1.29 -4.60
C PHE A 28 -2.45 -0.35 -4.20
N LEU A 29 -1.76 -0.58 -3.08
CA LEU A 29 -0.70 0.32 -2.59
C LEU A 29 0.70 0.01 -3.14
N ARG A 30 0.94 -1.22 -3.58
CA ARG A 30 2.24 -1.68 -4.06
C ARG A 30 2.78 -0.77 -5.19
N GLY A 31 4.03 -0.34 -5.06
CA GLY A 31 4.74 0.50 -6.05
C GLY A 31 4.42 2.00 -5.98
N LYS A 32 3.52 2.44 -5.09
CA LYS A 32 3.20 3.87 -4.93
C LYS A 32 4.20 4.57 -4.03
N ASN A 33 4.40 5.87 -4.27
CA ASN A 33 5.15 6.73 -3.35
C ASN A 33 4.42 6.81 -2.00
N LEU A 34 5.16 7.08 -0.93
CA LEU A 34 4.62 7.14 0.43
C LEU A 34 3.48 8.18 0.56
N ALA A 35 3.70 9.39 0.04
CA ALA A 35 2.70 10.47 0.09
C ALA A 35 1.39 10.08 -0.62
N ASP A 36 1.51 9.53 -1.83
CA ASP A 36 0.36 9.03 -2.60
C ASP A 36 -0.37 7.88 -1.90
N ALA A 37 0.38 6.99 -1.25
CA ALA A 37 -0.18 5.86 -0.53
C ALA A 37 -1.04 6.35 0.65
N LYS A 38 -0.55 7.30 1.44
CA LYS A 38 -1.29 7.92 2.55
C LYS A 38 -2.55 8.63 2.07
N LYS A 39 -2.42 9.51 1.07
CA LYS A 39 -3.55 10.25 0.48
C LYS A 39 -4.64 9.30 -0.01
N LYS A 40 -4.27 8.23 -0.71
CA LYS A 40 -5.23 7.23 -1.19
C LYS A 40 -5.92 6.49 -0.05
N MET A 41 -5.24 6.23 1.06
CA MET A 41 -5.91 5.62 2.23
C MET A 41 -6.91 6.58 2.87
N GLU A 42 -6.59 7.87 2.97
CA GLU A 42 -7.51 8.91 3.44
C GLU A 42 -8.72 9.04 2.52
N ASP A 43 -8.52 9.05 1.20
CA ASP A 43 -9.59 9.10 0.21
C ASP A 43 -10.49 7.85 0.24
N VAL A 44 -9.93 6.67 0.50
CA VAL A 44 -10.71 5.42 0.68
C VAL A 44 -11.54 5.49 1.96
N ILE A 45 -11.00 6.07 3.04
CA ILE A 45 -11.74 6.29 4.30
C ILE A 45 -12.89 7.27 4.07
N ALA A 46 -12.65 8.32 3.29
CA ALA A 46 -13.65 9.31 2.89
C ALA A 46 -14.61 8.83 1.77
N LEU A 47 -14.51 7.56 1.35
CA LEU A 47 -15.33 6.95 0.28
C LEU A 47 -15.21 7.65 -1.09
N LYS A 48 -14.14 8.40 -1.33
CA LYS A 48 -13.89 9.12 -2.60
C LYS A 48 -13.26 8.21 -3.65
N VAL A 49 -12.31 7.38 -3.23
CA VAL A 49 -11.56 6.48 -4.11
C VAL A 49 -11.90 5.03 -3.79
N ALA A 50 -12.37 4.29 -4.78
CA ALA A 50 -12.63 2.86 -4.63
C ALA A 50 -11.33 2.06 -4.81
N VAL A 51 -11.19 1.00 -4.00
CA VAL A 51 -10.13 0.01 -4.17
C VAL A 51 -10.63 -1.04 -5.17
N PRO A 52 -9.87 -1.32 -6.24
CA PRO A 52 -10.21 -2.37 -7.19
C PRO A 52 -10.00 -3.74 -6.54
N PHE A 53 -10.98 -4.64 -6.68
CA PHE A 53 -10.90 -6.00 -6.16
C PHE A 53 -10.58 -6.94 -7.31
N LYS A 54 -9.40 -7.58 -7.28
CA LYS A 54 -8.92 -8.44 -8.37
C LYS A 54 -9.02 -9.92 -8.03
N ARG A 55 -8.72 -10.34 -6.80
CA ARG A 55 -8.74 -11.76 -6.42
C ARG A 55 -10.07 -12.15 -5.79
N TYR A 56 -10.58 -11.34 -4.86
CA TYR A 56 -11.78 -11.64 -4.10
C TYR A 56 -12.98 -10.83 -4.61
N HIS A 57 -13.32 -10.98 -5.89
CA HIS A 57 -14.23 -10.09 -6.61
C HIS A 57 -15.65 -10.65 -6.88
N MET A 58 -15.96 -11.86 -6.40
CA MET A 58 -17.30 -12.46 -6.57
C MET A 58 -18.38 -11.64 -5.85
N ASP A 59 -19.54 -11.47 -6.50
CA ASP A 59 -20.70 -10.71 -6.04
C ASP A 59 -20.41 -9.25 -5.62
N LEU A 60 -19.49 -8.61 -6.34
CA LEU A 60 -19.15 -7.21 -6.12
C LEU A 60 -19.62 -6.32 -7.27
N GLY A 61 -20.35 -5.28 -6.92
CA GLY A 61 -20.78 -4.27 -7.88
C GLY A 61 -19.60 -3.49 -8.46
N HIS A 62 -19.72 -3.11 -9.72
CA HIS A 62 -18.76 -2.25 -10.38
C HIS A 62 -18.75 -0.84 -9.78
N LYS A 63 -17.60 -0.16 -9.86
CA LYS A 63 -17.45 1.22 -9.39
C LYS A 63 -17.00 2.12 -10.53
N ARG A 64 -17.35 3.41 -10.42
CA ARG A 64 -17.03 4.43 -11.42
C ARG A 64 -15.52 4.52 -11.63
N GLY A 65 -15.10 4.53 -12.90
CA GLY A 65 -13.72 4.65 -13.32
C GLY A 65 -13.28 3.48 -14.21
N PRO A 66 -11.98 3.36 -14.52
CA PRO A 66 -11.44 2.28 -15.36
C PRO A 66 -11.33 0.94 -14.60
N MET A 67 -12.13 0.76 -13.54
CA MET A 67 -12.10 -0.43 -12.68
C MET A 67 -13.43 -1.16 -12.76
N GLY A 68 -13.38 -2.49 -12.78
CA GLY A 68 -14.58 -3.32 -12.67
C GLY A 68 -15.07 -3.37 -11.22
N PRO A 69 -15.02 -4.53 -10.55
CA PRO A 69 -15.49 -4.67 -9.17
C PRO A 69 -14.62 -3.88 -8.19
N GLY A 70 -15.25 -3.09 -7.33
CA GLY A 70 -14.55 -2.23 -6.38
C GLY A 70 -15.32 -1.95 -5.10
N ARG A 71 -14.58 -1.67 -4.02
CA ARG A 71 -15.14 -1.36 -2.70
C ARG A 71 -14.33 -0.31 -1.95
N PHE A 72 -14.90 0.20 -0.87
CA PHE A 72 -14.27 1.14 0.04
C PHE A 72 -14.01 0.46 1.41
N PRO A 73 -12.91 -0.29 1.57
CA PRO A 73 -12.61 -0.99 2.82
C PRO A 73 -12.06 -0.04 3.90
N ALA A 74 -12.91 0.86 4.42
CA ALA A 74 -12.52 1.92 5.35
C ALA A 74 -11.78 1.40 6.60
N LYS A 75 -12.24 0.30 7.20
CA LYS A 75 -11.58 -0.30 8.38
C LYS A 75 -10.14 -0.74 8.08
N VAL A 76 -9.91 -1.36 6.92
CA VAL A 76 -8.57 -1.80 6.51
C VAL A 76 -7.70 -0.58 6.21
N ALA A 77 -8.26 0.41 5.50
CA ALA A 77 -7.52 1.63 5.15
C ALA A 77 -7.03 2.40 6.39
N LYS A 78 -7.83 2.47 7.46
CA LYS A 78 -7.42 3.08 8.74
C LYS A 78 -6.20 2.39 9.35
N GLU A 79 -6.23 1.06 9.44
CA GLU A 79 -5.12 0.27 10.01
C GLU A 79 -3.86 0.38 9.15
N VAL A 80 -4.01 0.33 7.82
CA VAL A 80 -2.88 0.47 6.89
C VAL A 80 -2.28 1.87 6.93
N LEU A 81 -3.11 2.91 7.06
CA LEU A 81 -2.63 4.29 7.23
C LEU A 81 -1.79 4.44 8.51
N LEU A 82 -2.22 3.82 9.62
CA LEU A 82 -1.45 3.80 10.86
C LEU A 82 -0.09 3.12 10.67
N LEU A 83 -0.06 1.97 9.98
CA LEU A 83 1.19 1.27 9.69
C LEU A 83 2.12 2.05 8.74
N LEU A 84 1.57 2.79 7.76
CA LEU A 84 2.36 3.65 6.88
C LEU A 84 3.00 4.81 7.65
N LYS A 85 2.28 5.42 8.59
CA LYS A 85 2.84 6.46 9.49
C LYS A 85 3.93 5.88 10.39
N SER A 86 3.73 4.66 10.91
CA SER A 86 4.77 3.96 11.67
C SER A 86 6.02 3.66 10.82
N ALA A 87 5.84 3.20 9.58
CA ALA A 87 6.96 2.94 8.67
C ALA A 87 7.73 4.23 8.30
N GLU A 88 7.03 5.36 8.17
CA GLU A 88 7.63 6.67 7.95
C GLU A 88 8.47 7.12 9.16
N MET A 89 7.94 7.01 10.39
CA MET A 89 8.72 7.33 11.59
C MET A 89 9.98 6.45 11.69
N ASN A 90 9.88 5.18 11.31
CA ASN A 90 11.04 4.28 11.25
C ASN A 90 12.05 4.71 10.17
N ALA A 91 11.59 5.25 9.05
CA ALA A 91 12.45 5.77 7.99
C ALA A 91 13.16 7.07 8.41
N GLN A 92 12.44 7.97 9.10
CA GLN A 92 12.98 9.19 9.70
C GLN A 92 14.09 8.87 10.70
N ASN A 93 13.85 7.89 11.58
CA ASN A 93 14.85 7.45 12.57
C ASN A 93 16.10 6.86 11.92
N LYS A 94 15.98 6.32 10.70
CA LYS A 94 17.11 5.81 9.90
C LYS A 94 17.78 6.90 9.05
N GLY A 95 17.26 8.12 9.04
CA GLY A 95 17.79 9.22 8.22
C GLY A 95 17.51 9.09 6.73
N LEU A 96 16.49 8.32 6.33
CA LEU A 96 16.10 8.16 4.93
C LEU A 96 15.29 9.38 4.44
N ASP A 97 15.45 9.75 3.17
CA ASP A 97 14.68 10.82 2.52
C ASP A 97 13.21 10.38 2.32
N ILE A 98 12.29 10.99 3.07
CA ILE A 98 10.86 10.61 3.10
C ILE A 98 10.21 10.76 1.71
N ASP A 99 10.63 11.77 0.95
CA ASP A 99 10.02 12.10 -0.34
C ASP A 99 10.39 11.11 -1.44
N SER A 100 11.53 10.44 -1.30
CA SER A 100 11.99 9.41 -2.23
C SER A 100 11.48 8.00 -1.89
N LEU A 101 10.78 7.83 -0.77
CA LEU A 101 10.27 6.53 -0.33
C LEU A 101 9.05 6.07 -1.15
N TYR A 102 9.04 4.78 -1.43
CA TYR A 102 7.91 4.09 -2.03
C TYR A 102 7.64 2.75 -1.36
N VAL A 103 6.41 2.28 -1.46
CA VAL A 103 5.98 0.98 -0.95
C VAL A 103 6.52 -0.11 -1.88
N SER A 104 7.66 -0.69 -1.52
CA SER A 104 8.29 -1.76 -2.30
C SER A 104 7.57 -3.08 -2.09
N HIS A 105 7.33 -3.44 -0.83
CA HIS A 105 6.69 -4.68 -0.46
C HIS A 105 5.56 -4.42 0.54
N ILE A 106 4.43 -5.06 0.28
CA ILE A 106 3.28 -5.04 1.18
C ILE A 106 2.55 -6.38 1.07
N VAL A 107 2.38 -7.04 2.21
CA VAL A 107 1.79 -8.37 2.32
C VAL A 107 0.79 -8.42 3.47
N ALA A 108 -0.33 -9.10 3.21
CA ALA A 108 -1.37 -9.37 4.19
C ALA A 108 -1.56 -10.88 4.38
N ASN A 109 -1.13 -11.40 5.53
CA ASN A 109 -1.19 -12.81 5.88
C ASN A 109 -2.34 -13.09 6.85
N LYS A 110 -2.78 -14.36 6.89
CA LYS A 110 -3.84 -14.82 7.80
C LYS A 110 -3.31 -14.78 9.24
N GLY A 111 -4.07 -14.16 10.14
CA GLY A 111 -3.77 -14.13 11.57
C GLY A 111 -4.44 -15.25 12.35
N ASN A 112 -4.33 -15.18 13.68
CA ASN A 112 -4.90 -16.18 14.56
C ASN A 112 -6.43 -16.24 14.42
N THR A 113 -6.96 -17.45 14.35
CA THR A 113 -8.38 -17.71 14.09
C THR A 113 -9.05 -18.17 15.39
N GLN A 114 -9.30 -17.21 16.29
CA GLN A 114 -10.00 -17.49 17.55
C GLN A 114 -11.49 -17.72 17.30
N MET A 115 -12.06 -18.79 17.89
CA MET A 115 -13.51 -19.00 17.89
C MET A 115 -14.18 -17.93 18.76
N LYS A 116 -15.31 -17.40 18.28
CA LYS A 116 -16.15 -16.50 19.06
C LYS A 116 -17.10 -17.33 19.92
N ALA A 117 -17.10 -17.06 21.22
CA ALA A 117 -18.10 -17.62 22.13
C ALA A 117 -19.50 -17.12 21.77
N GLY A 118 -20.50 -18.00 21.87
CA GLY A 118 -21.91 -17.66 21.64
C GLY A 118 -22.74 -18.83 21.13
N ARG A 119 -24.06 -18.60 20.98
CA ARG A 119 -25.04 -19.60 20.55
C ARG A 119 -24.76 -20.15 19.14
N GLN A 120 -24.26 -19.32 18.23
CA GLN A 120 -23.91 -19.72 16.87
C GLN A 120 -22.51 -20.36 16.81
N ARG A 121 -22.48 -21.68 16.62
CA ARG A 121 -21.24 -22.45 16.45
C ARG A 121 -20.49 -22.07 15.16
N GLY A 122 -19.17 -22.23 15.15
CA GLY A 122 -18.33 -22.09 13.95
C GLY A 122 -17.98 -20.65 13.53
N ARG A 123 -18.31 -19.63 14.32
CA ARG A 123 -17.90 -18.25 14.00
C ARG A 123 -16.48 -17.99 14.47
N HIS A 124 -15.61 -17.63 13.52
CA HIS A 124 -14.23 -17.27 13.81
C HIS A 124 -13.98 -15.77 13.69
N ALA A 125 -13.17 -15.22 14.60
CA ALA A 125 -12.66 -13.86 14.47
C ALA A 125 -11.71 -13.77 13.27
N LYS A 126 -11.94 -12.76 12.42
CA LYS A 126 -11.03 -12.46 11.31
C LYS A 126 -9.89 -11.61 11.86
N ARG A 127 -8.67 -12.14 11.77
CA ARG A 127 -7.45 -11.41 12.10
C ARG A 127 -6.41 -11.55 10.99
N THR A 128 -5.52 -10.58 10.86
CA THR A 128 -4.49 -10.54 9.82
C THR A 128 -3.17 -9.99 10.34
N HIS A 129 -2.08 -10.47 9.77
CA HIS A 129 -0.78 -9.83 9.87
C HIS A 129 -0.56 -8.98 8.62
N ILE A 130 -0.11 -7.75 8.78
CA ILE A 130 0.29 -6.88 7.67
C ILE A 130 1.75 -6.51 7.86
N GLU A 131 2.50 -6.61 6.78
CA GLU A 131 3.89 -6.18 6.71
C GLU A 131 4.03 -5.17 5.57
N ILE A 132 4.67 -4.04 5.85
CA ILE A 132 4.96 -2.97 4.91
C ILE A 132 6.47 -2.74 4.94
N VAL A 133 7.06 -2.66 3.75
CA VAL A 133 8.45 -2.32 3.54
C VAL A 133 8.50 -1.15 2.57
N LEU A 134 9.20 -0.11 2.99
CA LEU A 134 9.53 1.06 2.22
C LEU A 134 10.98 0.93 1.76
N LYS A 135 11.23 1.24 0.49
CA LYS A 135 12.58 1.39 -0.06
C LYS A 135 12.75 2.80 -0.58
N GLU A 136 13.98 3.27 -0.57
CA GLU A 136 14.35 4.51 -1.24
C GLU A 136 14.41 4.29 -2.75
N LYS A 137 13.89 5.23 -3.55
CA LYS A 137 14.20 5.24 -4.98
C LYS A 137 15.58 5.81 -5.17
N GLU A 138 16.47 5.04 -5.79
CA GLU A 138 17.71 5.59 -6.31
C GLU A 138 17.37 6.73 -7.28
N LYS A 139 17.80 7.95 -6.93
CA LYS A 139 17.71 9.10 -7.84
C LYS A 139 18.63 8.78 -9.02
N LYS A 140 18.09 8.27 -10.12
CA LYS A 140 18.82 8.17 -11.39
C LYS A 140 19.36 9.57 -11.68
N LYS A 141 20.68 9.75 -11.57
CA LYS A 141 21.35 10.98 -11.99
C LYS A 141 20.86 11.28 -13.40
N LYS A 142 20.16 12.40 -13.58
CA LYS A 142 19.76 12.87 -14.91
C LYS A 142 21.07 13.07 -15.67
N VAL A 143 21.36 12.18 -16.62
CA VAL A 143 22.39 12.45 -17.62
C VAL A 143 21.85 13.61 -18.42
N GLU A 144 22.43 14.79 -18.22
CA GLU A 144 22.17 15.98 -19.04
C GLU A 144 22.42 15.59 -20.50
N LYS A 145 21.34 15.45 -21.28
CA LYS A 145 21.46 15.40 -22.72
C LYS A 145 21.94 16.79 -23.16
N LYS A 146 23.26 16.95 -23.35
CA LYS A 146 23.81 18.06 -24.13
C LYS A 146 23.09 18.08 -25.47
N SER A 147 22.29 19.11 -25.70
CA SER A 147 21.70 19.37 -27.00
C SER A 147 22.81 19.94 -27.88
N GLU A 148 23.29 19.16 -28.82
CA GLU A 148 24.12 19.68 -29.90
C GLU A 148 23.27 20.64 -30.76
N PRO A 149 23.77 21.85 -31.09
CA PRO A 149 23.03 22.80 -31.91
C PRO A 149 22.93 22.26 -33.34
N LYS A 150 21.70 22.09 -33.84
CA LYS A 150 21.45 21.75 -35.24
C LYS A 150 21.86 22.93 -36.13
N GLU A 151 22.87 22.74 -36.97
CA GLU A 151 23.23 23.66 -38.05
C GLU A 151 22.01 23.92 -38.94
N LYS A 152 21.68 25.21 -39.12
CA LYS A 152 20.68 25.67 -40.08
C LYS A 152 21.26 25.52 -41.48
N LYS A 153 20.76 24.58 -42.28
CA LYS A 153 20.99 24.59 -43.73
C LYS A 153 20.07 25.65 -44.35
N THR A 154 20.67 26.76 -44.76
CA THR A 154 20.10 27.72 -45.71
C THR A 154 19.90 27.07 -47.08
N LYS A 155 18.71 27.20 -47.66
CA LYS A 155 18.47 27.14 -49.09
C LYS A 155 17.48 28.23 -49.44
#